data_AF-A0A7Y2YPS9-F1
#
_entry.id   AF-A0A7Y2YPS9-F1
#
_cell.length_a   1.000
_cell.length_b   1.000
_cell.length_c   1.000
_cell.angle_alpha   90.00
_cell.angle_beta   90.00
_cell.angle_gamma   90.00
#
_symmetry.space_group_name_H-M   'P 1'
#
loop_
_entity.id
_entity.type
_entity.pdbx_description
1 polymer ?
#
loop_
_entity_poly.entity_id
_entity_poly.type
_entity_poly.pdbx_seq_one_letter_code
_entity_poly.pdbx_strand_id
1 'polypeptide(L)'
;SRNAARQLVSHRHITVNGEKVNIPSYQVSPGDVVAVREKSKSLEAIQNSLANSSHVYEWITWNESAMEGTFVSVPARIQIPEQINEQFIVELYSK
;
A
#
# COMPACT_ATOMS: atom_id res chain seq x y z
N SER A 1 6.19 -2.71 -8.22
CA SER A 1 5.40 -3.96 -8.45
C SER A 1 4.91 -4.51 -7.12
N ARG A 2 3.84 -5.33 -7.11
CA ARG A 2 3.29 -5.95 -5.88
C ARG A 2 4.31 -6.86 -5.18
N ASN A 3 5.13 -7.59 -5.93
CA ASN A 3 6.17 -8.47 -5.37
C ASN A 3 7.27 -7.69 -4.63
N ALA A 4 7.75 -6.58 -5.20
CA ALA A 4 8.74 -5.73 -4.54
C ALA A 4 8.19 -5.07 -3.26
N ALA A 5 6.93 -4.65 -3.26
CA ALA A 5 6.28 -4.11 -2.07
C ALA A 5 6.28 -5.12 -0.91
N ARG A 6 5.96 -6.40 -1.18
CA ARG A 6 6.03 -7.46 -0.15
C ARG A 6 7.44 -7.62 0.41
N GLN A 7 8.47 -7.53 -0.43
CA GLN A 7 9.86 -7.62 0.01
C GLN A 7 10.23 -6.47 0.96
N LEU A 8 9.85 -5.23 0.61
CA LEU A 8 10.09 -4.06 1.45
C LEU A 8 9.43 -4.18 2.83
N VAL A 9 8.18 -4.66 2.87
CA VAL A 9 7.47 -4.92 4.13
C VAL A 9 8.20 -6.01 4.93
N SER A 10 8.43 -7.19 4.36
CA SER A 10 9.10 -8.31 5.05
C SER A 10 10.48 -7.94 5.61
N HIS A 11 11.21 -7.05 4.93
CA HIS A 11 12.53 -6.57 5.35
C HIS A 11 12.50 -5.40 6.35
N ARG A 12 11.32 -5.05 6.91
CA ARG A 12 11.16 -4.00 7.95
C ARG A 12 11.54 -2.60 7.47
N HIS A 13 11.23 -2.28 6.22
CA HIS A 13 11.40 -0.93 5.67
C HIS A 13 10.17 -0.04 5.88
N ILE A 14 9.04 -0.60 6.28
CA ILE A 14 7.76 0.11 6.46
C ILE A 14 7.36 0.16 7.93
N THR A 15 6.72 1.26 8.31
CA THR A 15 6.09 1.46 9.61
C THR A 15 4.60 1.79 9.43
N VAL A 16 3.77 1.36 10.37
CA VAL A 16 2.35 1.74 10.46
C VAL A 16 2.16 2.37 11.84
N ASN A 17 1.63 3.60 11.89
CA ASN A 17 1.43 4.38 13.11
C ASN A 17 2.71 4.49 13.97
N GLY A 18 3.88 4.57 13.32
CA GLY A 18 5.20 4.64 13.98
C GLY A 18 5.80 3.29 14.40
N GLU A 19 5.03 2.20 14.37
CA GLU A 19 5.53 0.86 14.69
C GLU A 19 6.01 0.12 13.43
N LYS A 20 7.07 -0.69 13.58
CA LYS A 20 7.62 -1.46 12.45
C LYS A 20 6.72 -2.65 12.14
N VAL A 21 6.24 -2.71 10.91
CA VAL A 21 5.42 -3.84 10.44
C VAL A 21 6.22 -4.62 9.40
N ASN A 22 6.27 -5.94 9.57
CA ASN A 22 6.96 -6.86 8.67
C ASN A 22 6.06 -7.97 8.11
N ILE A 23 4.74 -7.78 8.21
CA ILE A 23 3.73 -8.73 7.75
C ILE A 23 3.07 -8.15 6.50
N PRO A 24 3.36 -8.65 5.27
CA PRO A 24 2.77 -8.11 4.06
C PRO A 24 1.25 -8.30 3.93
N SER A 25 0.67 -9.17 4.76
CA SER A 25 -0.78 -9.38 4.87
C SER A 25 -1.42 -8.57 6.00
N TYR A 26 -0.71 -7.60 6.57
CA TYR A 26 -1.26 -6.73 7.60
C TYR A 26 -2.46 -5.94 7.05
N GLN A 27 -3.57 -5.96 7.78
CA GLN A 27 -4.77 -5.21 7.42
C GLN A 27 -4.70 -3.82 8.05
N VAL A 28 -4.67 -2.80 7.19
CA VAL A 28 -4.74 -1.38 7.59
C VAL A 28 -6.20 -0.95 7.77
N SER A 29 -6.45 -0.15 8.80
CA SER A 29 -7.74 0.45 9.11
C SER A 29 -7.78 1.90 8.63
N PRO A 30 -8.97 2.43 8.28
CA PRO A 30 -9.10 3.85 7.95
C PRO A 30 -8.54 4.74 9.07
N GLY A 31 -7.74 5.72 8.70
CA GLY A 31 -6.98 6.59 9.60
C GLY A 31 -5.54 6.16 9.85
N ASP A 32 -5.14 4.93 9.48
CA ASP A 32 -3.77 4.46 9.67
C ASP A 32 -2.77 5.23 8.80
N VAL A 33 -1.64 5.59 9.41
CA VAL A 33 -0.52 6.27 8.75
C VAL A 33 0.56 5.25 8.43
N VAL A 34 0.83 5.05 7.15
CA VAL A 34 1.88 4.16 6.64
C VAL A 34 3.07 5.01 6.19
N ALA A 35 4.24 4.76 6.76
CA ALA A 35 5.44 5.54 6.48
C ALA A 35 6.64 4.65 6.14
N VAL A 36 7.61 5.23 5.42
CA VAL A 36 8.92 4.61 5.21
C VAL A 36 9.77 4.83 6.47
N ARG A 37 10.35 3.75 6.99
CA ARG A 37 11.28 3.82 8.12
C ARG A 37 12.45 4.77 7.80
N GLU A 38 12.81 5.65 8.73
CA GLU A 38 13.87 6.66 8.55
C GLU A 38 15.16 6.14 7.91
N LYS A 39 15.72 5.04 8.43
CA LYS A 39 16.96 4.43 7.89
C LYS A 39 16.84 3.93 6.43
N SER A 40 15.61 3.75 5.96
CA SER A 40 15.29 3.22 4.64
C SER A 40 14.93 4.33 3.65
N LYS A 41 14.70 5.57 4.09
CA LYS A 41 14.31 6.71 3.22
C LYS A 41 15.37 7.05 2.18
N SER A 42 16.64 6.75 2.47
CA SER A 42 17.77 6.94 1.55
C SER A 42 17.96 5.79 0.56
N LEU A 43 17.10 4.76 0.57
CA LEU A 43 17.21 3.66 -0.40
C LEU A 43 16.78 4.12 -1.79
N GLU A 44 17.71 3.97 -2.73
CA GLU A 44 17.51 4.35 -4.13
C GLU A 44 16.28 3.66 -4.75
N ALA A 45 16.05 2.39 -4.40
CA ALA A 45 14.89 1.64 -4.87
C ALA A 45 13.54 2.30 -4.49
N ILE A 46 13.46 2.92 -3.30
CA ILE A 46 12.24 3.61 -2.83
C ILE A 46 12.11 4.95 -3.54
N GLN A 47 13.21 5.71 -3.63
CA GLN A 47 13.22 7.02 -4.30
C GLN A 47 12.86 6.91 -5.79
N ASN A 48 13.47 5.96 -6.50
CA ASN A 48 13.17 5.68 -7.90
C ASN A 48 11.71 5.22 -8.07
N SER A 49 11.16 4.46 -7.13
CA SER A 49 9.75 4.03 -7.21
C SER A 49 8.78 5.19 -7.01
N LEU A 50 9.09 6.14 -6.11
CA LEU A 50 8.28 7.32 -5.86
C LEU A 50 8.37 8.31 -7.03
N ALA A 51 9.55 8.53 -7.61
CA ALA A 51 9.72 9.39 -8.78
C ALA A 51 8.93 8.90 -10.01
N ASN A 52 8.74 7.58 -10.12
CA ASN A 52 7.97 6.96 -11.20
C ASN A 52 6.49 6.70 -10.82
N SER A 53 6.05 7.16 -9.65
CA SER A 53 4.67 6.98 -9.18
C SER A 53 3.74 7.99 -9.86
N SER A 54 2.71 7.51 -10.55
CA SER A 54 1.73 8.36 -11.24
C SER A 54 0.29 8.23 -10.73
N HIS A 55 0.03 7.28 -9.81
CA HIS A 55 -1.33 6.95 -9.39
C HIS A 55 -1.58 7.40 -7.97
N VAL A 56 -2.48 8.37 -7.81
CA VAL A 56 -3.06 8.76 -6.52
C VAL A 56 -4.50 8.27 -6.53
N TYR A 57 -4.87 7.51 -5.51
CA TYR A 57 -6.22 7.00 -5.32
C TYR A 57 -6.96 7.89 -4.31
N GLU A 58 -8.26 8.10 -4.50
CA GLU A 58 -9.06 8.98 -3.63
C GLU A 58 -9.05 8.55 -2.15
N TRP A 59 -8.86 7.26 -1.89
CA TRP A 59 -8.84 6.69 -0.54
C TRP A 59 -7.45 6.66 0.11
N ILE A 60 -6.44 7.25 -0.54
CA ILE A 60 -5.07 7.34 -0.04
C ILE A 60 -4.58 8.77 -0.18
N THR A 61 -4.12 9.37 0.92
CA THR A 61 -3.34 10.61 0.86
C THR A 61 -1.86 10.28 0.93
N TRP A 62 -1.04 11.05 0.21
CA TRP A 62 0.40 10.89 0.19
C TRP A 62 1.09 12.22 0.49
N ASN A 63 2.06 12.18 1.38
CA ASN A 63 2.92 13.31 1.74
C ASN A 63 4.36 12.97 1.33
N GLU A 64 4.80 13.59 0.23
CA GLU A 64 6.14 13.38 -0.34
C GLU A 64 7.26 13.79 0.61
N SER A 65 7.06 14.86 1.39
CA SER A 65 8.10 15.41 2.28
C SER A 65 8.46 14.46 3.43
N ALA A 66 7.45 13.82 4.02
CA ALA A 66 7.63 12.88 5.12
C ALA A 66 7.76 11.42 4.64
N MET A 67 7.53 11.15 3.35
CA MET A 67 7.43 9.80 2.76
C MET A 67 6.44 8.92 3.53
N GLU A 68 5.25 9.49 3.77
CA GLU A 68 4.16 8.87 4.50
C GLU A 68 2.85 9.00 3.70
N GLY A 69 1.97 8.02 3.85
CA GLY A 69 0.63 8.07 3.31
C GLY A 69 -0.40 7.64 4.35
N THR A 70 -1.58 8.23 4.28
CA THR A 70 -2.69 7.89 5.18
C THR A 70 -3.74 7.12 4.40
N PHE A 71 -4.19 6.00 4.97
CA PHE A 71 -5.33 5.28 4.43
C PHE A 71 -6.61 5.97 4.90
N VAL A 72 -7.31 6.68 4.01
CA VAL A 72 -8.40 7.59 4.40
C VAL A 72 -9.69 6.82 4.67
N SER A 73 -10.05 5.90 3.78
CA SER A 73 -11.33 5.18 3.84
C SER A 73 -11.27 3.88 3.05
N VAL A 74 -12.21 2.98 3.31
CA VAL A 74 -12.38 1.79 2.48
C VAL A 74 -13.02 2.20 1.14
N PRO A 75 -12.41 1.91 -0.02
CA PRO A 75 -12.98 2.28 -1.31
C PRO A 75 -14.20 1.44 -1.66
N ALA A 76 -15.13 2.06 -2.39
CA ALA A 76 -16.22 1.35 -3.05
C ALA A 76 -15.72 0.63 -4.31
N ARG A 77 -16.47 -0.40 -4.76
CA ARG A 77 -16.06 -1.22 -5.90
C ARG A 77 -15.78 -0.41 -7.18
N ILE A 78 -16.60 0.60 -7.43
CA ILE A 78 -16.48 1.49 -8.60
C ILE A 78 -15.19 2.33 -8.62
N GLN A 79 -14.56 2.52 -7.46
CA GLN A 79 -13.32 3.28 -7.33
C GLN A 79 -12.08 2.41 -7.63
N ILE A 80 -12.21 1.09 -7.57
CA ILE A 80 -11.13 0.13 -7.81
C ILE A 80 -10.93 -0.06 -9.33
N PRO A 81 -9.76 0.30 -9.90
CA PRO A 81 -9.53 0.31 -11.35
C PRO A 81 -9.46 -1.09 -11.98
N GLU A 82 -9.28 -2.14 -11.18
CA GLU A 82 -9.21 -3.51 -11.65
C GLU A 82 -10.53 -3.97 -12.31
N GLN A 83 -10.44 -4.35 -13.59
CA GLN A 83 -11.52 -4.95 -14.36
C GLN A 83 -11.60 -6.45 -14.08
N ILE A 84 -12.21 -6.80 -12.94
CA ILE A 84 -12.42 -8.19 -12.51
C ILE A 84 -13.92 -8.45 -12.40
N ASN A 85 -14.37 -9.58 -12.96
CA ASN A 85 -15.73 -10.07 -12.77
C ASN A 85 -15.78 -10.98 -11.53
N GLU A 86 -16.28 -10.44 -10.41
CA GLU A 86 -16.37 -11.13 -9.12
C GLU A 86 -17.33 -12.33 -9.16
N GLN A 87 -18.34 -12.29 -10.03
CA GLN A 87 -19.31 -13.37 -10.18
C GLN A 87 -18.63 -14.70 -10.53
N PHE A 88 -17.63 -14.67 -11.42
CA PHE A 88 -16.86 -15.86 -11.79
C PHE A 88 -16.06 -16.44 -10.63
N ILE A 89 -15.63 -15.60 -9.68
CA ILE A 89 -14.91 -16.05 -8.48
C ILE A 89 -15.90 -16.75 -7.53
N VAL A 90 -17.08 -16.18 -7.31
CA VAL A 90 -18.12 -16.79 -6.46
C VAL A 90 -18.57 -18.13 -7.04
N GLU A 91 -18.81 -18.20 -8.34
CA GLU A 91 -19.19 -19.44 -9.03
C GLU A 91 -18.12 -20.54 -8.92
N LEU A 92 -16.84 -20.16 -8.96
CA LEU A 92 -15.72 -21.10 -8.80
C LEU A 92 -15.71 -21.74 -7.40
N TYR A 93 -15.92 -20.96 -6.34
CA TYR A 93 -15.90 -21.43 -4.95
C TYR A 93 -17.23 -22.04 -4.46
N SER A 94 -18.29 -21.98 -5.28
CA SER A 94 -19.60 -22.59 -4.98
C SER A 94 -19.74 -24.02 -5.53
N LYS A 95 -18.70 -24.54 -6.18
CA LYS A 95 -18.59 -25.95 -6.60
C LYS A 95 -18.05 -26.80 -5.46
#